data_AF-H1VSU4-F1
#
_entry.id   AF-H1VSU4-F1
#
_cell.length_a   1.000
_cell.length_b   1.000
_cell.length_c   1.000
_cell.angle_alpha   90.00
_cell.angle_beta   90.00
_cell.angle_gamma   90.00
#
_symmetry.space_group_name_H-M   'P 1'
#
loop_
_entity.id
_entity.type
_entity.pdbx_description
1 polymer ?
#
loop_
_entity_poly.entity_id
_entity_poly.type
_entity_poly.pdbx_seq_one_letter_code
_entity_poly.pdbx_strand_id
1 'polypeptide(L)'
;MADFDVEEVLKKLTVSEKVDLLAGIDFWHTKALPNHNIPSIRLSDGPNGVRGTKFFNGIKAACFPCGTALGATFNTELLEEAGKKMGEEAKLKGAHCILGPTINMQRSPLGGRGFESIGEDPVLAGLGSAAIVRGIESTGIQATPKHFVCNDQEHKRNAVHSIVTERALREIYALPFQLTFRDSTPGALMTAYNGVNGTYCSENADLLDKLVRKDTTEAANAGLDLEMPGPPRFRGEPLKFNVSTDKKAVATGDSRGWPSRRQATPRRPPTC
;
A
#
# COMPACT_ATOMS: atom_id res chain seq x y z
N MET A 1 -15.40 0.99 -19.62
CA MET A 1 -14.76 -0.06 -18.78
C MET A 1 -15.59 -1.33 -18.90
N ALA A 2 -15.13 -2.47 -18.39
CA ALA A 2 -16.03 -3.60 -18.16
C ALA A 2 -17.03 -3.23 -17.06
N ASP A 3 -18.26 -3.72 -17.15
CA ASP A 3 -19.27 -3.51 -16.11
C ASP A 3 -19.02 -4.49 -14.95
N PHE A 4 -18.49 -3.97 -13.84
CA PHE A 4 -18.07 -4.75 -12.68
C PHE A 4 -18.53 -4.07 -11.40
N ASP A 5 -19.73 -4.44 -10.94
CA ASP A 5 -20.28 -3.98 -9.67
C ASP A 5 -19.66 -4.78 -8.50
N VAL A 6 -18.82 -4.10 -7.73
CA VAL A 6 -18.11 -4.66 -6.57
C VAL A 6 -19.08 -5.14 -5.49
N GLU A 7 -20.16 -4.41 -5.22
CA GLU A 7 -21.13 -4.76 -4.18
C GLU A 7 -21.96 -5.98 -4.60
N GLU A 8 -22.40 -6.03 -5.85
CA GLU A 8 -23.10 -7.19 -6.39
C GLU A 8 -22.22 -8.44 -6.48
N VAL A 9 -20.92 -8.31 -6.69
CA VAL A 9 -19.98 -9.45 -6.59
C VAL A 9 -19.76 -9.85 -5.13
N LEU A 10 -19.51 -8.90 -4.21
CA LEU A 10 -19.30 -9.17 -2.79
C LEU A 10 -20.52 -9.83 -2.11
N LYS A 11 -21.75 -9.61 -2.58
CA LYS A 11 -22.94 -10.34 -2.11
C LYS A 11 -22.94 -11.82 -2.52
N LYS A 12 -22.32 -12.16 -3.65
CA LYS A 12 -22.32 -13.51 -4.26
C LYS A 12 -21.16 -14.38 -3.78
N LEU A 13 -20.05 -13.79 -3.35
CA LEU A 13 -18.91 -14.53 -2.79
C LEU A 13 -19.25 -15.19 -1.44
N THR A 14 -18.91 -16.47 -1.30
CA THR A 14 -18.87 -17.18 -0.02
C THR A 14 -17.81 -16.58 0.91
N VAL A 15 -17.88 -16.91 2.22
CA VAL A 15 -16.86 -16.50 3.20
C VAL A 15 -15.46 -17.01 2.83
N SER A 16 -15.34 -18.24 2.32
CA SER A 16 -14.05 -18.80 1.88
C SER A 16 -13.48 -18.04 0.68
N GLU A 17 -14.32 -17.69 -0.30
CA GLU A 17 -13.91 -16.88 -1.46
C GLU A 17 -13.49 -15.47 -1.06
N LYS A 18 -14.18 -14.85 -0.10
CA LYS A 18 -13.79 -13.55 0.46
C LYS A 18 -12.41 -13.62 1.13
N VAL A 19 -12.17 -14.64 1.95
CA VAL A 19 -10.85 -14.85 2.60
C VAL A 19 -9.75 -15.14 1.57
N ASP A 20 -10.05 -15.94 0.54
CA ASP A 20 -9.11 -16.24 -0.56
C ASP A 20 -8.68 -15.00 -1.36
N LEU A 21 -9.45 -13.91 -1.37
CA LEU A 21 -9.06 -12.63 -1.99
C LEU A 21 -8.15 -11.76 -1.12
N LEU A 22 -8.07 -12.01 0.20
CA LEU A 22 -7.27 -11.21 1.13
C LEU A 22 -5.76 -11.54 1.09
N ALA A 23 -5.31 -12.37 0.15
CA ALA A 23 -3.91 -12.74 -0.03
C ALA A 23 -3.51 -13.01 -1.48
N GLY A 24 -2.21 -12.91 -1.74
CA GLY A 24 -1.58 -13.41 -2.97
C GLY A 24 -1.57 -14.93 -3.07
N ILE A 25 -1.55 -15.43 -4.31
CA ILE A 25 -1.34 -16.87 -4.60
C ILE A 25 0.13 -17.22 -4.83
N ASP A 26 0.95 -16.25 -5.24
CA ASP A 26 2.40 -16.35 -5.38
C ASP A 26 3.07 -15.00 -5.04
N PHE A 27 4.33 -14.80 -5.46
CA PHE A 27 5.07 -13.55 -5.23
C PHE A 27 4.47 -12.29 -5.90
N TRP A 28 3.65 -12.44 -6.95
CA TRP A 28 3.26 -11.35 -7.86
C TRP A 28 1.77 -11.30 -8.20
N HIS A 29 0.98 -12.31 -7.87
CA HIS A 29 -0.40 -12.45 -8.34
C HIS A 29 -1.41 -12.52 -7.20
N THR A 30 -2.52 -11.78 -7.33
CA THR A 30 -3.71 -11.97 -6.49
C THR A 30 -4.49 -13.21 -6.90
N LYS A 31 -5.36 -13.72 -6.01
CA LYS A 31 -6.34 -14.75 -6.33
C LYS A 31 -7.31 -14.30 -7.44
N ALA A 32 -7.52 -15.16 -8.44
CA ALA A 32 -8.65 -15.05 -9.37
C ALA A 32 -9.84 -15.88 -8.86
N LEU A 33 -11.06 -15.40 -9.14
CA LEU A 33 -12.31 -16.16 -8.96
C LEU A 33 -13.14 -16.06 -10.25
N PRO A 34 -12.86 -16.89 -11.28
CA PRO A 34 -13.44 -16.76 -12.62
C PRO A 34 -14.97 -16.85 -12.64
N ASN A 35 -15.57 -17.66 -11.75
CA ASN A 35 -17.03 -17.81 -11.64
C ASN A 35 -17.76 -16.50 -11.30
N HIS A 36 -17.05 -15.50 -10.75
CA HIS A 36 -17.57 -14.18 -10.41
C HIS A 36 -16.90 -13.07 -11.25
N ASN A 37 -16.30 -13.43 -12.39
CA ASN A 37 -15.53 -12.55 -13.28
C ASN A 37 -14.35 -11.80 -12.62
N ILE A 38 -13.78 -12.32 -11.53
CA ILE A 38 -12.61 -11.70 -10.86
C ILE A 38 -11.31 -12.23 -11.48
N PRO A 39 -10.53 -11.41 -12.21
CA PRO A 39 -9.24 -11.81 -12.76
C PRO A 39 -8.14 -11.81 -11.69
N SER A 40 -7.00 -12.45 -11.99
CA SER A 40 -5.78 -12.30 -11.19
C SER A 40 -5.07 -11.01 -11.59
N ILE A 41 -4.78 -10.16 -10.60
CA ILE A 41 -4.03 -8.92 -10.77
C ILE A 41 -2.54 -9.24 -10.60
N ARG A 42 -1.73 -8.89 -11.62
CA ARG A 42 -0.26 -8.98 -11.54
C ARG A 42 0.36 -7.69 -11.01
N LEU A 43 1.04 -7.79 -9.88
CA LEU A 43 1.91 -6.77 -9.30
C LEU A 43 3.36 -6.93 -9.82
N SER A 44 4.16 -5.88 -9.82
CA SER A 44 5.61 -5.98 -10.08
C SER A 44 6.39 -4.80 -9.49
N ASP A 45 7.59 -5.04 -8.96
CA ASP A 45 8.53 -3.95 -8.71
C ASP A 45 8.95 -3.27 -10.03
N GLY A 46 9.19 -1.95 -10.04
CA GLY A 46 9.12 -1.05 -8.90
C GLY A 46 9.45 0.41 -9.25
N PRO A 47 10.05 1.18 -8.32
CA PRO A 47 10.07 2.65 -8.37
C PRO A 47 11.00 3.26 -9.45
N ASN A 48 11.80 2.45 -10.13
CA ASN A 48 12.73 2.89 -11.18
C ASN A 48 12.75 1.93 -12.39
N GLY A 49 11.61 1.31 -12.71
CA GLY A 49 11.45 0.40 -13.85
C GLY A 49 10.79 -0.93 -13.47
N VAL A 50 10.21 -1.62 -14.45
CA VAL A 50 9.33 -2.78 -14.19
C VAL A 50 10.05 -4.10 -14.47
N ARG A 51 10.37 -4.85 -13.40
CA ARG A 51 11.15 -6.10 -13.48
C ARG A 51 10.37 -7.28 -14.06
N GLY A 52 9.05 -7.31 -13.87
CA GLY A 52 8.22 -8.49 -14.14
C GLY A 52 8.27 -9.52 -12.99
N THR A 53 8.00 -10.78 -13.30
CA THR A 53 7.71 -11.85 -12.32
C THR A 53 8.91 -12.73 -11.94
N LYS A 54 10.11 -12.44 -12.45
CA LYS A 54 11.32 -13.27 -12.21
C LYS A 54 12.55 -12.40 -12.00
N PHE A 55 13.42 -12.81 -11.08
CA PHE A 55 14.77 -12.27 -10.92
C PHE A 55 15.75 -13.00 -11.84
N PHE A 56 15.88 -14.32 -11.67
CA PHE A 56 16.68 -15.17 -12.55
C PHE A 56 15.93 -15.43 -13.87
N ASN A 57 16.64 -15.29 -15.00
CA ASN A 57 16.09 -15.41 -16.35
C ASN A 57 14.80 -14.57 -16.56
N GLY A 58 14.84 -13.32 -16.09
CA GLY A 58 13.77 -12.33 -16.27
C GLY A 58 13.78 -11.69 -17.66
N ILE A 59 12.63 -11.15 -18.07
CA ILE A 59 12.51 -10.37 -19.31
C ILE A 59 13.17 -9.00 -19.12
N LYS A 60 13.93 -8.55 -20.12
CA LYS A 60 14.58 -7.23 -20.10
C LYS A 60 13.59 -6.10 -19.77
N ALA A 61 14.08 -5.06 -19.11
CA ALA A 61 13.30 -3.91 -18.67
C ALA A 61 14.06 -2.61 -18.93
N ALA A 62 13.33 -1.51 -19.11
CA ALA A 62 13.90 -0.18 -18.95
C ALA A 62 14.25 0.03 -17.47
N CYS A 63 15.49 0.45 -17.20
CA CYS A 63 15.97 0.83 -15.88
C CYS A 63 16.14 2.35 -15.88
N PHE A 64 15.42 3.03 -15.00
CA PHE A 64 15.42 4.48 -14.85
C PHE A 64 16.45 4.89 -13.79
N PRO A 65 16.83 6.18 -13.72
CA PRO A 65 17.58 6.71 -12.58
C PRO A 65 16.90 6.37 -11.25
N CYS A 66 17.69 6.25 -10.19
CA CYS A 66 17.18 5.95 -8.85
C CYS A 66 16.37 7.14 -8.26
N GLY A 67 15.60 6.88 -7.20
CA GLY A 67 14.70 7.88 -6.59
C GLY A 67 15.38 9.21 -6.27
N THR A 68 16.58 9.19 -5.69
CA THR A 68 17.33 10.42 -5.38
C THR A 68 17.83 11.16 -6.62
N ALA A 69 18.19 10.45 -7.68
CA ALA A 69 18.58 11.06 -8.95
C ALA A 69 17.38 11.66 -9.70
N LEU A 70 16.21 11.03 -9.59
CA LEU A 70 14.94 11.55 -10.09
C LEU A 70 14.50 12.80 -9.30
N GLY A 71 14.56 12.76 -7.97
CA GLY A 71 14.27 13.90 -7.09
C GLY A 71 15.20 15.09 -7.33
N ALA A 72 16.49 14.85 -7.54
CA ALA A 72 17.49 15.87 -7.84
C ALA A 72 17.26 16.63 -9.17
N THR A 73 16.30 16.22 -10.01
CA THR A 73 15.87 17.02 -11.17
C THR A 73 15.04 18.25 -10.79
N PHE A 74 14.38 18.23 -9.62
CA PHE A 74 13.36 19.20 -9.20
C PHE A 74 12.26 19.46 -10.26
N ASN A 75 12.03 18.52 -11.18
CA ASN A 75 11.15 18.70 -12.34
C ASN A 75 9.99 17.68 -12.31
N THR A 76 8.82 18.14 -11.89
CA THR A 76 7.59 17.32 -11.83
C THR A 76 7.08 16.87 -13.19
N GLU A 77 7.34 17.61 -14.26
CA GLU A 77 6.88 17.26 -15.61
C GLU A 77 7.69 16.07 -16.17
N LEU A 78 9.00 16.09 -15.95
CA LEU A 78 9.92 15.00 -16.28
C LEU A 78 9.66 13.75 -15.40
N LEU A 79 9.32 13.94 -14.13
CA LEU A 79 8.91 12.86 -13.22
C LEU A 79 7.59 12.20 -13.66
N GLU A 80 6.66 12.98 -14.21
CA GLU A 80 5.40 12.49 -14.77
C GLU A 80 5.61 11.76 -16.11
N GLU A 81 6.51 12.25 -16.98
CA GLU A 81 6.92 11.49 -18.17
C GLU A 81 7.60 10.17 -17.80
N ALA A 82 8.52 10.17 -16.82
CA ALA A 82 9.18 8.96 -16.35
C ALA A 82 8.16 7.94 -15.80
N GLY A 83 7.21 8.38 -14.97
CA GLY A 83 6.10 7.56 -14.49
C GLY A 83 5.27 6.96 -15.64
N LYS A 84 4.95 7.76 -16.66
CA LYS A 84 4.24 7.29 -17.86
C LYS A 84 5.01 6.21 -18.60
N LYS A 85 6.33 6.35 -18.74
CA LYS A 85 7.18 5.31 -19.34
C LYS A 85 7.29 4.05 -18.50
N MET A 86 7.23 4.13 -17.17
CA MET A 86 7.09 2.96 -16.30
C MET A 86 5.73 2.26 -16.50
N GLY A 87 4.64 3.01 -16.67
CA GLY A 87 3.31 2.48 -16.99
C GLY A 87 3.25 1.79 -18.37
N GLU A 88 3.90 2.37 -19.38
CA GLU A 88 4.06 1.74 -20.71
C GLU A 88 4.83 0.40 -20.62
N GLU A 89 5.94 0.34 -19.87
CA GLU A 89 6.69 -0.90 -19.59
C GLU A 89 5.85 -1.94 -18.82
N ALA A 90 5.03 -1.53 -17.85
CA ALA A 90 4.18 -2.44 -17.09
C ALA A 90 3.17 -3.18 -17.99
N LYS A 91 2.54 -2.48 -18.95
CA LYS A 91 1.65 -3.09 -19.95
C LYS A 91 2.36 -4.17 -20.77
N LEU A 92 3.57 -3.88 -21.26
CA LEU A 92 4.38 -4.84 -22.03
C LEU A 92 4.72 -6.13 -21.25
N LYS A 93 4.69 -6.06 -19.91
CA LYS A 93 4.94 -7.19 -19.00
C LYS A 93 3.65 -7.82 -18.44
N GLY A 94 2.49 -7.33 -18.86
CA GLY A 94 1.17 -7.71 -18.31
C GLY A 94 1.05 -7.44 -16.81
N ALA A 95 1.83 -6.50 -16.27
CA ALA A 95 1.66 -6.02 -14.91
C ALA A 95 0.53 -4.97 -14.91
N HIS A 96 -0.29 -5.01 -13.86
CA HIS A 96 -1.47 -4.16 -13.67
C HIS A 96 -1.21 -3.07 -12.62
N CYS A 97 -0.21 -3.31 -11.75
CA CYS A 97 0.16 -2.43 -10.66
C CYS A 97 1.68 -2.45 -10.45
N ILE A 98 2.29 -1.26 -10.30
CA ILE A 98 3.72 -1.08 -10.06
C ILE A 98 3.94 -0.84 -8.57
N LEU A 99 4.85 -1.60 -7.97
CA LEU A 99 5.23 -1.46 -6.56
C LEU A 99 6.21 -0.29 -6.37
N GLY A 100 5.71 0.93 -6.58
CA GLY A 100 6.40 2.21 -6.39
C GLY A 100 5.46 3.39 -6.69
N PRO A 101 5.91 4.65 -6.48
CA PRO A 101 7.26 5.08 -6.08
C PRO A 101 7.61 4.74 -4.63
N THR A 102 8.88 4.87 -4.26
CA THR A 102 9.33 4.76 -2.86
C THR A 102 9.56 6.15 -2.27
N ILE A 103 9.04 6.40 -1.07
CA ILE A 103 9.04 7.69 -0.37
C ILE A 103 9.25 7.51 1.14
N ASN A 104 10.29 6.76 1.52
CA ASN A 104 10.83 6.78 2.88
C ASN A 104 11.88 7.88 3.01
N MET A 105 12.12 8.37 4.23
CA MET A 105 12.86 9.61 4.45
C MET A 105 14.32 9.31 4.79
N GLN A 106 15.27 9.94 4.10
CA GLN A 106 16.71 9.77 4.33
C GLN A 106 17.20 10.49 5.61
N ARG A 107 16.56 10.23 6.76
CA ARG A 107 16.94 10.71 8.11
C ARG A 107 18.37 10.34 8.55
N SER A 108 19.07 9.55 7.74
CA SER A 108 20.50 9.26 7.82
C SER A 108 21.00 8.88 6.41
N PRO A 109 22.19 9.35 5.99
CA PRO A 109 22.78 8.96 4.70
C PRO A 109 23.19 7.48 4.64
N LEU A 110 23.15 6.75 5.77
CA LEU A 110 23.51 5.34 5.87
C LEU A 110 22.32 4.39 5.62
N GLY A 111 21.13 4.91 5.25
CA GLY A 111 19.97 4.09 4.91
C GLY A 111 20.21 3.25 3.66
N GLY A 112 20.24 1.92 3.80
CA GLY A 112 20.56 0.98 2.70
C GLY A 112 19.62 1.03 1.48
N ARG A 113 18.45 1.67 1.59
CA ARG A 113 17.51 1.95 0.49
C ARG A 113 17.28 3.46 0.28
N GLY A 114 18.17 4.31 0.80
CA GLY A 114 18.09 5.77 0.67
C GLY A 114 18.13 6.23 -0.78
N PHE A 115 18.85 5.51 -1.66
CA PHE A 115 18.85 5.76 -3.12
C PHE A 115 17.49 5.50 -3.78
N GLU A 116 16.65 4.65 -3.19
CA GLU A 116 15.37 4.22 -3.78
C GLU A 116 14.27 5.28 -3.58
N SER A 117 14.39 6.11 -2.55
CA SER A 117 13.42 7.16 -2.20
C SER A 117 13.80 8.52 -2.77
N ILE A 118 12.84 9.43 -2.91
CA ILE A 118 13.00 10.67 -3.70
C ILE A 118 13.95 11.70 -3.06
N GLY A 119 13.88 11.95 -1.76
CA GLY A 119 14.73 12.93 -1.08
C GLY A 119 14.35 13.20 0.38
N GLU A 120 15.26 13.83 1.12
CA GLU A 120 15.11 14.07 2.57
C GLU A 120 14.12 15.17 2.93
N ASP A 121 13.76 16.04 1.98
CA ASP A 121 12.68 17.01 2.14
C ASP A 121 11.32 16.37 1.81
N PRO A 122 10.32 16.46 2.71
CA PRO A 122 9.04 15.78 2.54
C PRO A 122 8.14 16.39 1.46
N VAL A 123 8.36 17.67 1.10
CA VAL A 123 7.59 18.35 0.04
C VAL A 123 8.10 17.92 -1.33
N LEU A 124 9.42 17.89 -1.53
CA LEU A 124 10.07 17.32 -2.71
C LEU A 124 9.67 15.85 -2.91
N ALA A 125 9.74 15.05 -1.84
CA ALA A 125 9.36 13.64 -1.89
C ALA A 125 7.88 13.46 -2.24
N GLY A 126 6.99 14.25 -1.65
CA GLY A 126 5.54 14.19 -1.91
C GLY A 126 5.14 14.63 -3.31
N LEU A 127 5.63 15.79 -3.77
CA LEU A 127 5.31 16.34 -5.10
C LEU A 127 5.91 15.50 -6.23
N GLY A 128 7.15 15.02 -6.06
CA GLY A 128 7.79 14.13 -7.03
C GLY A 128 7.11 12.76 -7.12
N SER A 129 6.62 12.24 -6.00
CA SER A 129 5.82 11.01 -5.95
C SER A 129 4.47 11.18 -6.65
N ALA A 130 3.75 12.26 -6.36
CA ALA A 130 2.48 12.58 -7.04
C ALA A 130 2.65 12.65 -8.57
N ALA A 131 3.74 13.25 -9.06
CA ALA A 131 4.07 13.28 -10.48
C ALA A 131 4.30 11.87 -11.06
N ILE A 132 5.14 11.04 -10.43
CA ILE A 132 5.37 9.65 -10.87
C ILE A 132 4.05 8.86 -10.90
N VAL A 133 3.20 9.00 -9.87
CA VAL A 133 1.89 8.35 -9.80
C VAL A 133 0.98 8.78 -10.95
N ARG A 134 0.77 10.09 -11.16
CA ARG A 134 -0.04 10.58 -12.30
C ARG A 134 0.47 10.06 -13.63
N GLY A 135 1.80 10.00 -13.79
CA GLY A 135 2.45 9.42 -14.96
C GLY A 135 2.03 7.96 -15.16
N ILE A 136 2.24 7.12 -14.15
CA ILE A 136 1.87 5.69 -14.20
C ILE A 136 0.37 5.52 -14.49
N GLU A 137 -0.47 6.24 -13.76
CA GLU A 137 -1.93 6.09 -13.78
C GLU A 137 -2.58 6.70 -15.03
N SER A 138 -1.93 7.67 -15.70
CA SER A 138 -2.32 8.12 -17.05
C SER A 138 -2.34 6.99 -18.08
N THR A 139 -1.62 5.89 -17.83
CA THR A 139 -1.63 4.70 -18.68
C THR A 139 -2.74 3.71 -18.32
N GLY A 140 -3.41 3.85 -17.18
CA GLY A 140 -4.35 2.85 -16.64
C GLY A 140 -3.67 1.68 -15.91
N ILE A 141 -2.39 1.82 -15.55
CA ILE A 141 -1.67 0.96 -14.61
C ILE A 141 -1.76 1.61 -13.23
N GLN A 142 -1.91 0.85 -12.16
CA GLN A 142 -2.00 1.40 -10.79
C GLN A 142 -0.61 1.62 -10.18
N ALA A 143 -0.46 2.67 -9.36
CA ALA A 143 0.75 2.89 -8.57
C ALA A 143 0.58 2.35 -7.13
N THR A 144 1.72 2.15 -6.44
CA THR A 144 1.76 1.77 -5.02
C THR A 144 2.89 2.50 -4.30
N PRO A 145 2.66 3.73 -3.82
CA PRO A 145 3.57 4.43 -2.92
C PRO A 145 3.98 3.53 -1.74
N LYS A 146 5.28 3.51 -1.41
CA LYS A 146 5.83 2.62 -0.38
C LYS A 146 6.98 3.26 0.41
N HIS A 147 7.28 2.88 1.64
CA HIS A 147 6.59 1.90 2.50
C HIS A 147 6.03 2.65 3.72
N PHE A 148 4.73 2.56 3.92
CA PHE A 148 3.99 3.32 4.93
C PHE A 148 4.06 2.64 6.31
N VAL A 149 4.78 3.16 7.31
CA VAL A 149 5.58 4.39 7.33
C VAL A 149 6.85 4.22 8.20
N CYS A 150 7.80 5.15 8.08
CA CYS A 150 9.08 5.17 8.82
C CYS A 150 10.03 3.96 8.59
N ASN A 151 10.02 3.36 7.39
CA ASN A 151 10.96 2.30 6.98
C ASN A 151 12.29 2.89 6.50
N ASP A 152 12.95 3.65 7.38
CA ASP A 152 14.08 4.51 7.00
C ASP A 152 15.46 3.87 7.30
N GLN A 153 15.47 2.61 7.73
CA GLN A 153 16.69 1.81 7.92
C GLN A 153 16.47 0.33 7.59
N GLU A 154 17.49 -0.30 7.01
CA GLU A 154 17.43 -1.73 6.66
C GLU A 154 17.85 -2.66 7.81
N HIS A 155 18.66 -2.16 8.77
CA HIS A 155 19.11 -2.96 9.90
C HIS A 155 17.92 -3.39 10.77
N LYS A 156 17.64 -4.70 10.77
CA LYS A 156 16.51 -5.34 11.46
C LYS A 156 15.15 -4.71 11.10
N ARG A 157 14.95 -4.30 9.85
CA ARG A 157 13.71 -3.60 9.41
C ARG A 157 12.40 -4.34 9.78
N ASN A 158 12.42 -5.67 9.87
CA ASN A 158 11.27 -6.50 10.25
C ASN A 158 11.05 -6.64 11.79
N ALA A 159 11.85 -5.97 12.62
CA ALA A 159 11.82 -6.07 14.09
C ALA A 159 12.22 -4.77 14.82
N VAL A 160 12.51 -3.70 14.09
CA VAL A 160 12.78 -2.37 14.64
C VAL A 160 11.46 -1.63 14.85
N HIS A 161 11.36 -0.85 15.92
CA HIS A 161 10.26 0.09 16.13
C HIS A 161 10.82 1.52 16.01
N SER A 162 10.30 2.26 15.03
CA SER A 162 10.60 3.68 14.86
C SER A 162 9.85 4.47 15.94
N ILE A 163 10.58 4.95 16.94
CA ILE A 163 10.02 5.77 18.03
C ILE A 163 10.10 7.24 17.63
N VAL A 164 8.94 7.88 17.45
CA VAL A 164 8.81 9.18 16.79
C VAL A 164 7.66 9.98 17.42
N THR A 165 7.84 11.29 17.59
CA THR A 165 6.76 12.16 18.08
C THR A 165 5.68 12.33 17.02
N GLU A 166 4.41 12.49 17.40
CA GLU A 166 3.30 12.72 16.46
C GLU A 166 3.60 13.89 15.51
N ARG A 167 4.24 14.95 16.03
CA ARG A 167 4.67 16.09 15.21
C ARG A 167 5.62 15.68 14.09
N ALA A 168 6.69 14.94 14.40
CA ALA A 168 7.65 14.49 13.38
C ALA A 168 7.03 13.43 12.44
N LEU A 169 6.18 12.54 12.97
CA LEU A 169 5.44 11.57 12.17
C LEU A 169 4.59 12.27 11.10
N ARG A 170 3.85 13.32 11.48
CA ARG A 170 3.04 14.13 10.55
C ARG A 170 3.90 14.95 9.59
N GLU A 171 4.78 15.80 10.12
CA GLU A 171 5.48 16.82 9.33
C GLU A 171 6.57 16.25 8.41
N ILE A 172 7.17 15.10 8.75
CA ILE A 172 8.30 14.53 7.99
C ILE A 172 7.93 13.22 7.29
N TYR A 173 7.39 12.22 8.01
CA TYR A 173 7.29 10.85 7.47
C TYR A 173 5.96 10.55 6.78
N ALA A 174 4.86 11.15 7.23
CA ALA A 174 3.53 10.99 6.62
C ALA A 174 3.22 12.05 5.56
N LEU A 175 3.81 13.26 5.65
CA LEU A 175 3.59 14.34 4.69
C LEU A 175 3.86 13.95 3.21
N PRO A 176 4.90 13.17 2.84
CA PRO A 176 5.09 12.73 1.45
C PRO A 176 3.91 11.90 0.94
N PHE A 177 3.36 11.02 1.77
CA PHE A 177 2.18 10.23 1.44
C PHE A 177 0.94 11.12 1.35
N GLN A 178 0.72 12.02 2.31
CA GLN A 178 -0.39 12.98 2.30
C GLN A 178 -0.39 13.85 1.03
N LEU A 179 0.77 14.34 0.60
CA LEU A 179 0.91 15.10 -0.65
C LEU A 179 0.65 14.20 -1.87
N THR A 180 1.17 12.97 -1.87
CA THR A 180 0.92 11.99 -2.94
C THR A 180 -0.58 11.72 -3.12
N PHE A 181 -1.31 11.41 -2.05
CA PHE A 181 -2.76 11.15 -2.09
C PHE A 181 -3.64 12.41 -2.21
N ARG A 182 -3.06 13.61 -2.16
CA ARG A 182 -3.74 14.89 -2.46
C ARG A 182 -3.61 15.27 -3.93
N ASP A 183 -2.41 15.10 -4.49
CA ASP A 183 -2.04 15.59 -5.83
C ASP A 183 -2.00 14.48 -6.90
N SER A 184 -2.40 13.26 -6.53
CA SER A 184 -2.60 12.08 -7.37
C SER A 184 -3.56 11.09 -6.67
N THR A 185 -3.96 10.00 -7.33
CA THR A 185 -4.99 9.07 -6.82
C THR A 185 -4.51 7.60 -6.74
N PRO A 186 -3.41 7.29 -6.01
CA PRO A 186 -2.77 5.97 -6.07
C PRO A 186 -3.73 4.81 -5.82
N GLY A 187 -3.80 3.87 -6.77
CA GLY A 187 -4.67 2.69 -6.68
C GLY A 187 -4.34 1.71 -5.54
N ALA A 188 -3.17 1.83 -4.90
CA ALA A 188 -2.79 1.04 -3.74
C ALA A 188 -1.77 1.75 -2.82
N LEU A 189 -1.56 1.21 -1.62
CA LEU A 189 -0.54 1.63 -0.65
C LEU A 189 0.16 0.38 -0.10
N MET A 190 1.48 0.41 0.06
CA MET A 190 2.23 -0.69 0.68
C MET A 190 2.71 -0.32 2.08
N THR A 191 2.37 -1.14 3.07
CA THR A 191 2.82 -0.96 4.46
C THR A 191 4.29 -1.30 4.64
N ALA A 192 4.92 -0.66 5.62
CA ALA A 192 6.27 -0.92 6.06
C ALA A 192 6.41 -2.22 6.88
N TYR A 193 7.65 -2.73 6.98
CA TYR A 193 7.99 -3.90 7.80
C TYR A 193 8.21 -3.59 9.29
N ASN A 194 8.54 -2.34 9.61
CA ASN A 194 8.86 -1.91 10.98
C ASN A 194 7.60 -1.66 11.82
N GLY A 195 7.80 -1.58 13.13
CA GLY A 195 6.87 -0.92 14.03
C GLY A 195 7.01 0.60 14.01
N VAL A 196 5.97 1.30 14.43
CA VAL A 196 5.97 2.71 14.80
C VAL A 196 5.34 2.82 16.18
N ASN A 197 6.03 3.46 17.12
CA ASN A 197 5.55 3.72 18.50
C ASN A 197 4.94 2.51 19.24
N GLY A 198 5.43 1.29 18.94
CA GLY A 198 5.01 0.05 19.61
C GLY A 198 4.30 -0.97 18.70
N THR A 199 3.68 -0.56 17.60
CA THR A 199 2.82 -1.45 16.77
C THR A 199 3.35 -1.54 15.33
N TYR A 200 3.31 -2.74 14.73
CA TYR A 200 3.70 -2.97 13.32
C TYR A 200 2.81 -2.21 12.34
N CYS A 201 3.40 -1.59 11.32
CA CYS A 201 2.66 -0.76 10.36
C CYS A 201 1.54 -1.52 9.61
N SER A 202 1.70 -2.83 9.43
CA SER A 202 0.70 -3.76 8.85
C SER A 202 -0.51 -4.04 9.74
N GLU A 203 -0.44 -3.69 11.03
CA GLU A 203 -1.44 -4.02 12.06
C GLU A 203 -1.93 -2.78 12.82
N ASN A 204 -1.30 -1.63 12.61
CA ASN A 204 -1.56 -0.39 13.34
C ASN A 204 -2.76 0.38 12.76
N ALA A 205 -3.94 0.23 13.38
CA ALA A 205 -5.15 0.95 12.99
C ALA A 205 -5.07 2.48 13.16
N ASP A 206 -4.24 3.01 14.07
CA ASP A 206 -4.04 4.47 14.15
C ASP A 206 -3.33 5.01 12.90
N LEU A 207 -2.55 4.18 12.20
CA LEU A 207 -1.99 4.51 10.89
C LEU A 207 -2.96 4.17 9.74
N LEU A 208 -3.51 2.95 9.73
CA LEU A 208 -4.24 2.41 8.57
C LEU A 208 -5.71 2.83 8.49
N ASP A 209 -6.40 2.98 9.61
CA ASP A 209 -7.71 3.64 9.64
C ASP A 209 -7.51 5.15 9.72
N LYS A 210 -6.91 5.68 10.80
CA LYS A 210 -7.01 7.12 11.12
C LYS A 210 -6.13 8.06 10.31
N LEU A 211 -5.16 7.58 9.52
CA LEU A 211 -4.40 8.41 8.57
C LEU A 211 -4.74 8.15 7.10
N VAL A 212 -5.05 6.89 6.74
CA VAL A 212 -5.26 6.47 5.33
C VAL A 212 -6.73 6.33 4.98
N ARG A 213 -7.62 6.11 5.96
CA ARG A 213 -9.07 5.92 5.79
C ARG A 213 -9.83 6.79 6.79
N LYS A 214 -11.06 6.38 7.12
CA LYS A 214 -11.94 7.01 8.11
C LYS A 214 -13.05 6.03 8.57
N ASP A 215 -12.75 4.74 8.60
CA ASP A 215 -13.69 3.67 8.98
C ASP A 215 -12.95 2.39 9.49
N THR A 216 -13.48 1.83 10.58
CA THR A 216 -12.85 0.97 11.64
C THR A 216 -12.77 -0.55 11.37
N THR A 217 -11.97 -1.42 12.05
CA THR A 217 -12.08 -1.96 13.45
C THR A 217 -10.98 -3.04 13.85
N GLU A 218 -9.68 -2.88 13.55
CA GLU A 218 -8.53 -3.78 13.99
C GLU A 218 -8.58 -5.33 13.69
N ALA A 219 -7.70 -6.03 12.95
CA ALA A 219 -6.43 -5.72 12.27
C ALA A 219 -6.36 -6.05 10.73
N ALA A 220 -7.12 -6.98 10.15
CA ALA A 220 -7.44 -6.93 8.69
C ALA A 220 -8.47 -5.83 8.45
N ASN A 221 -9.54 -5.93 9.24
CA ASN A 221 -10.20 -4.85 9.97
C ASN A 221 -9.41 -3.53 10.23
N ALA A 222 -8.08 -3.47 10.38
CA ALA A 222 -7.36 -2.17 10.56
C ALA A 222 -7.21 -1.38 9.26
N GLY A 223 -7.43 -2.00 8.10
CA GLY A 223 -7.24 -1.38 6.78
C GLY A 223 -6.12 -1.99 5.93
N LEU A 224 -5.45 -3.05 6.39
CA LEU A 224 -4.58 -3.85 5.50
C LEU A 224 -5.45 -4.85 4.73
N ASP A 225 -5.63 -4.66 3.42
CA ASP A 225 -6.54 -5.50 2.62
C ASP A 225 -5.88 -6.80 2.12
N LEU A 226 -4.59 -6.78 1.78
CA LEU A 226 -3.91 -7.86 1.05
C LEU A 226 -2.60 -8.32 1.75
N GLU A 227 -2.50 -9.62 2.06
CA GLU A 227 -1.24 -10.28 2.43
C GLU A 227 -0.43 -10.66 1.17
N MET A 228 0.82 -10.21 1.08
CA MET A 228 1.78 -10.62 0.04
C MET A 228 3.14 -11.00 0.68
N PRO A 229 3.89 -11.96 0.12
CA PRO A 229 3.57 -12.82 -1.03
C PRO A 229 2.72 -14.04 -0.64
N GLY A 230 2.11 -14.69 -1.64
CA GLY A 230 1.54 -16.02 -1.49
C GLY A 230 2.61 -17.15 -1.47
N PRO A 231 2.27 -18.35 -0.97
CA PRO A 231 0.99 -18.71 -0.35
C PRO A 231 0.83 -18.05 1.04
N PRO A 232 -0.42 -17.74 1.46
CA PRO A 232 -0.69 -17.00 2.69
C PRO A 232 -0.23 -17.75 3.94
N ARG A 233 0.29 -16.99 4.91
CA ARG A 233 0.68 -17.46 6.24
C ARG A 233 -0.37 -17.10 7.28
N PHE A 234 -0.96 -15.91 7.16
CA PHE A 234 -1.90 -15.37 8.15
C PHE A 234 -3.36 -15.44 7.70
N ARG A 235 -3.62 -15.23 6.40
CA ARG A 235 -4.97 -15.07 5.83
C ARG A 235 -5.49 -16.28 5.03
N GLY A 236 -4.82 -17.43 5.14
CA GLY A 236 -5.28 -18.70 4.57
C GLY A 236 -6.29 -19.42 5.47
N GLU A 237 -6.18 -20.75 5.53
CA GLU A 237 -7.02 -21.60 6.40
C GLU A 237 -7.14 -21.16 7.87
N PRO A 238 -6.11 -20.58 8.54
CA PRO A 238 -6.26 -20.05 9.90
C PRO A 238 -7.34 -18.96 10.01
N LEU A 239 -7.44 -18.08 9.01
CA LEU A 239 -8.46 -17.03 8.98
C LEU A 239 -9.85 -17.62 8.67
N LYS A 240 -9.95 -18.59 7.75
CA LYS A 240 -11.21 -19.30 7.48
C LYS A 240 -11.75 -19.98 8.74
N PHE A 241 -10.89 -20.65 9.51
CA PHE A 241 -11.25 -21.28 10.78
C PHE A 241 -11.69 -20.29 11.86
N ASN A 242 -11.02 -19.13 11.98
CA ASN A 242 -11.40 -18.10 12.94
C ASN A 242 -12.78 -17.50 12.59
N VAL A 243 -13.05 -17.22 11.31
CA VAL A 243 -14.35 -16.69 10.87
C VAL A 243 -15.46 -17.76 10.99
N SER A 244 -15.18 -19.03 10.70
CA SER A 244 -16.17 -20.11 10.83
C SER A 244 -16.52 -20.50 12.28
N THR A 245 -15.80 -19.97 13.26
CA THR A 245 -16.02 -20.24 14.70
C THR A 245 -16.51 -19.03 15.48
N ASP A 246 -16.89 -17.94 14.80
CA ASP A 246 -17.23 -16.61 15.37
C ASP A 246 -16.15 -16.03 16.31
N LYS A 247 -14.93 -16.58 16.26
CA LYS A 247 -13.77 -16.08 16.98
C LYS A 247 -13.24 -14.82 16.31
N LYS A 248 -13.86 -13.69 16.68
CA LYS A 248 -13.20 -12.38 16.62
C LYS A 248 -11.80 -12.52 17.24
N ALA A 249 -10.79 -12.05 16.51
CA ALA A 249 -9.40 -12.19 16.93
C ALA A 249 -9.24 -11.61 18.35
N VAL A 250 -8.74 -12.43 19.27
CA VAL A 250 -8.64 -12.04 20.68
C VAL A 250 -7.55 -10.97 20.81
N ALA A 251 -7.96 -9.74 21.10
CA ALA A 251 -7.06 -8.61 21.20
C ALA A 251 -6.00 -8.82 22.30
N THR A 252 -4.74 -8.84 21.90
CA THR A 252 -3.59 -8.75 22.81
C THR A 252 -3.39 -7.29 23.24
N GLY A 253 -4.28 -6.76 24.09
CA GLY A 253 -4.14 -5.41 24.64
C GLY A 253 -5.48 -4.70 24.88
N ASP A 254 -5.90 -4.69 26.14
CA ASP A 254 -7.08 -3.99 26.68
C ASP A 254 -8.47 -4.39 26.11
N SER A 255 -9.49 -4.08 26.90
CA SER A 255 -10.85 -4.62 26.76
C SER A 255 -11.88 -3.53 26.47
N ARG A 256 -12.81 -3.82 25.56
CA ARG A 256 -14.22 -3.39 25.60
C ARG A 256 -15.04 -4.16 24.57
N GLY A 257 -16.27 -4.52 24.92
CA GLY A 257 -17.11 -5.41 24.13
C GLY A 257 -17.74 -4.75 22.89
N TRP A 258 -18.04 -5.58 21.89
CA TRP A 258 -18.75 -5.23 20.65
C TRP A 258 -20.08 -4.50 20.92
N PRO A 259 -20.23 -3.22 20.52
CA PRO A 259 -21.51 -2.54 20.54
C PRO A 259 -22.41 -3.10 19.42
N SER A 260 -23.58 -3.62 19.76
CA SER A 260 -24.62 -3.86 18.76
C SER A 260 -25.06 -2.55 18.13
N ARG A 261 -25.30 -2.55 16.81
CA ARG A 261 -25.68 -1.35 16.04
C ARG A 261 -26.93 -0.68 16.63
N ARG A 262 -26.75 0.40 17.39
CA ARG A 262 -27.83 1.38 17.62
C ARG A 262 -27.88 2.32 16.42
N GLN A 263 -29.08 2.52 15.89
CA GLN A 263 -29.30 3.42 14.75
C GLN A 263 -28.94 4.85 15.16
N ALA A 264 -27.97 5.45 14.47
CA ALA A 264 -27.60 6.85 14.68
C ALA A 264 -28.61 7.74 13.93
N THR A 265 -29.49 8.41 14.68
CA THR A 265 -30.36 9.45 14.12
C THR A 265 -29.55 10.66 13.68
N PRO A 266 -29.90 11.32 12.56
CA PRO A 266 -29.11 12.44 12.04
C PRO A 266 -29.20 13.64 12.99
N ARG A 267 -28.04 14.06 13.53
CA ARG A 267 -27.90 15.34 14.22
C ARG A 267 -27.41 16.39 13.24
N ARG A 268 -27.99 17.59 13.29
CA ARG A 268 -27.56 18.74 12.47
C ARG A 268 -26.12 19.14 12.82
N PRO A 269 -25.35 19.69 11.86
CA PRO A 269 -24.05 20.29 12.17
C PRO A 269 -24.21 21.53 13.06
N PRO A 270 -23.26 21.83 13.95
CA PRO A 270 -23.15 23.14 14.58
C PRO A 270 -22.74 24.20 13.54
N THR A 271 -23.11 25.45 13.81
CA THR A 271 -22.75 26.63 13.01
C THR A 271 -21.61 27.40 13.66
N CYS A 272 -20.86 28.14 12.82
CA CYS A 272 -19.58 28.82 13.11
C CYS A 272 -18.39 27.84 13.20
#